data_AF-A0A7C5NM64-F1
#
_entry.id   AF-A0A7C5NM64-F1
#
_cell.length_a   1.000
_cell.length_b   1.000
_cell.length_c   1.000
_cell.angle_alpha   90.00
_cell.angle_beta   90.00
_cell.angle_gamma   90.00
#
_symmetry.space_group_name_H-M   'P 1'
#
loop_
_entity.id
_entity.type
_entity.pdbx_description
1 polymer ?
#
loop_
_entity_poly.entity_id
_entity_poly.type
_entity_poly.pdbx_seq_one_letter_code
_entity_poly.pdbx_strand_id
1 'polypeptide(L)'
;MKFPLFVSGVLILLAGCQGSGLSLKDDIVFQQTIPVCATDEECEKVWAAARQWVLKATPQGLEVDSAERLQTSPADDESYLWETDITVSKVPVAGDKYQIVMEAWCNTTINSCEAERRLMRRFNKDMAAYVSPRQSQAILRVFNEGDDMDTLFGSYAASLTAGDLRRHADMYYLPSTIVSGDNIRQLGNSDDVVAFLEETRARLAGDNITRVEAQQRQLLSSSKNTAIVQLQWAFYGAADDEPQYTRKATYTLIKIGKGWKIMSASLGDD
;
A
#
# COMPACT_ATOMS: atom_id res chain seq x y z
N MET A 1 58.69 25.67 -28.61
CA MET A 1 57.35 26.26 -28.87
C MET A 1 56.38 25.67 -27.86
N LYS A 2 55.70 26.51 -27.08
CA LYS A 2 54.78 26.12 -25.99
C LYS A 2 53.35 26.14 -26.54
N PHE A 3 52.63 25.02 -26.44
CA PHE A 3 51.17 24.97 -26.66
C PHE A 3 50.50 24.64 -25.33
N PRO A 4 49.59 25.49 -24.80
CA PRO A 4 48.81 25.12 -23.64
C PRO A 4 47.61 24.26 -24.07
N LEU A 5 47.49 23.07 -23.48
CA LEU A 5 46.29 22.24 -23.52
C LEU A 5 45.17 22.96 -22.75
N PHE A 6 44.14 23.41 -23.47
CA PHE A 6 42.86 23.83 -22.90
C PHE A 6 41.98 22.58 -22.77
N VAL A 7 41.95 21.96 -21.60
CA VAL A 7 40.98 20.90 -21.27
C VAL A 7 39.71 21.59 -20.78
N SER A 8 38.79 21.88 -21.70
CA SER A 8 37.42 22.24 -21.37
C SER A 8 36.73 21.02 -20.78
N GLY A 9 36.67 20.95 -19.45
CA GLY A 9 35.87 19.98 -18.71
C GLY A 9 34.39 20.26 -18.93
N VAL A 10 33.76 19.43 -19.77
CA VAL A 10 32.30 19.36 -19.89
C VAL A 10 31.79 18.67 -18.63
N LEU A 11 31.34 19.45 -17.64
CA LEU A 11 30.48 18.97 -16.57
C LEU A 11 29.14 18.56 -17.19
N ILE A 12 29.00 17.27 -17.51
CA ILE A 12 27.71 16.67 -17.81
C ILE A 12 26.97 16.59 -16.48
N LEU A 13 26.12 17.58 -16.22
CA LEU A 13 25.07 17.51 -15.21
C LEU A 13 24.13 16.37 -15.61
N LEU A 14 24.39 15.18 -15.08
CA LEU A 14 23.41 14.11 -14.96
C LEU A 14 22.28 14.66 -14.06
N ALA A 15 21.36 15.41 -14.67
CA ALA A 15 20.06 15.65 -14.09
C ALA A 15 19.39 14.28 -13.97
N GLY A 16 19.57 13.64 -12.81
CA GLY A 16 18.86 12.42 -12.49
C GLY A 16 17.37 12.70 -12.66
N CYS A 17 16.72 11.96 -13.55
CA CYS A 17 15.28 11.84 -13.53
C CYS A 17 14.90 11.34 -12.14
N GLN A 18 14.46 12.25 -11.26
CA GLN A 18 13.72 11.86 -10.08
C GLN A 18 12.50 11.11 -10.60
N GLY A 19 12.54 9.78 -10.52
CA GLY A 19 11.32 8.98 -10.63
C GLY A 19 10.35 9.59 -9.64
N SER A 20 9.22 10.09 -10.13
CA SER A 20 8.17 10.62 -9.28
C SER A 20 7.67 9.44 -8.46
N GLY A 21 8.29 9.22 -7.30
CA GLY A 21 7.88 8.19 -6.37
C GLY A 21 6.41 8.41 -6.12
N LEU A 22 5.61 7.39 -6.40
CA LEU A 22 4.17 7.44 -6.21
C LEU A 22 3.88 7.99 -4.81
N SER A 23 3.15 9.10 -4.77
CA SER A 23 2.78 9.74 -3.51
C SER A 23 1.89 8.77 -2.73
N LEU A 24 2.32 8.42 -1.53
CA LEU A 24 1.55 7.58 -0.60
C LEU A 24 0.08 8.04 -0.49
N LYS A 25 -0.14 9.36 -0.53
CA LYS A 25 -1.46 9.98 -0.52
C LYS A 25 -2.33 9.52 -1.70
N ASP A 26 -1.76 9.42 -2.89
CA ASP A 26 -2.47 9.01 -4.11
C ASP A 26 -2.79 7.50 -4.11
N ASP A 27 -1.93 6.68 -3.50
CA ASP A 27 -2.15 5.25 -3.29
C ASP A 27 -3.33 5.02 -2.36
N ILE A 28 -3.35 5.76 -1.25
CA ILE A 28 -4.46 5.70 -0.30
C ILE A 28 -5.75 6.15 -0.99
N VAL A 29 -5.76 7.31 -1.63
CA VAL A 29 -6.93 7.82 -2.38
C VAL A 29 -7.38 6.83 -3.45
N PHE A 30 -6.45 6.14 -4.10
CA PHE A 30 -6.79 5.09 -5.07
C PHE A 30 -7.53 3.93 -4.41
N GLN A 31 -6.97 3.35 -3.34
CA GLN A 31 -7.60 2.24 -2.60
C GLN A 31 -8.97 2.64 -2.02
N GLN A 32 -9.17 3.92 -1.67
CA GLN A 32 -10.46 4.47 -1.21
C GLN A 32 -11.58 4.42 -2.24
N THR A 33 -11.22 4.38 -3.52
CA THR A 33 -12.20 4.45 -4.61
C THR A 33 -12.65 3.07 -5.08
N ILE A 34 -12.05 1.98 -4.57
CA ILE A 34 -12.44 0.62 -4.93
C ILE A 34 -13.88 0.37 -4.44
N PRO A 35 -14.80 0.01 -5.35
CA PRO A 35 -16.19 -0.23 -5.00
C PRO A 35 -16.33 -1.47 -4.10
N VAL A 36 -17.11 -1.33 -3.03
CA VAL A 36 -17.54 -2.42 -2.16
C VAL A 36 -19.05 -2.55 -2.26
N CYS A 37 -19.54 -3.77 -2.45
CA CYS A 37 -20.96 -4.09 -2.41
C CYS A 37 -21.25 -4.96 -1.18
N ALA A 38 -22.42 -4.79 -0.56
CA ALA A 38 -22.75 -5.47 0.69
C ALA A 38 -23.98 -6.38 0.65
N THR A 39 -24.64 -6.46 -0.49
CA THR A 39 -25.75 -7.37 -0.72
C THR A 39 -25.54 -8.05 -2.06
N ASP A 40 -26.03 -9.27 -2.22
CA ASP A 40 -25.91 -10.00 -3.49
C ASP A 40 -26.46 -9.18 -4.66
N GLU A 41 -27.61 -8.52 -4.48
CA GLU A 41 -28.20 -7.67 -5.52
C GLU A 41 -27.30 -6.49 -5.93
N GLU A 42 -26.68 -5.83 -4.95
CA GLU A 42 -25.72 -4.74 -5.20
C GLU A 42 -24.46 -5.28 -5.90
N CYS A 43 -23.96 -6.43 -5.45
CA CYS A 43 -22.78 -7.06 -6.03
C CYS A 43 -23.00 -7.49 -7.48
N GLU A 44 -24.16 -8.07 -7.79
CA GLU A 44 -24.50 -8.42 -9.18
C GLU A 44 -24.64 -7.18 -10.07
N LYS A 45 -25.18 -6.06 -9.55
CA LYS A 45 -25.24 -4.80 -10.31
C LYS A 45 -23.85 -4.23 -10.61
N VAL A 46 -22.98 -4.15 -9.60
CA VAL A 46 -21.61 -3.64 -9.78
C VAL A 46 -20.81 -4.58 -10.68
N TRP A 47 -20.96 -5.89 -10.52
CA TRP A 47 -20.26 -6.88 -11.35
C TRP A 47 -20.69 -6.83 -12.81
N ALA A 48 -22.00 -6.73 -13.08
CA ALA A 48 -22.51 -6.55 -14.43
C ALA A 48 -22.01 -5.24 -15.06
N ALA A 49 -21.98 -4.15 -14.30
CA ALA A 49 -21.44 -2.87 -14.74
C ALA A 49 -19.93 -2.97 -15.03
N ALA A 50 -19.16 -3.65 -14.19
CA ALA A 50 -17.74 -3.88 -14.39
C ALA A 50 -17.48 -4.66 -15.69
N ARG A 51 -18.25 -5.72 -15.96
CA ARG A 51 -18.17 -6.49 -17.22
C ARG A 51 -18.38 -5.60 -18.44
N GLN A 52 -19.44 -4.78 -18.44
CA GLN A 52 -19.71 -3.86 -19.54
C GLN A 52 -18.61 -2.80 -19.69
N TRP A 53 -18.06 -2.34 -18.57
CA TRP A 53 -16.97 -1.38 -18.57
C TRP A 53 -15.71 -1.96 -19.22
N VAL A 54 -15.29 -3.18 -18.84
CA VAL A 54 -14.12 -3.86 -19.40
C VAL A 54 -14.29 -4.09 -20.90
N LEU A 55 -15.43 -4.64 -21.33
CA LEU A 55 -15.74 -4.85 -22.75
C LEU A 55 -15.69 -3.56 -23.59
N LYS A 56 -16.03 -2.41 -22.98
CA LYS A 56 -15.93 -1.10 -23.65
C LYS A 56 -14.52 -0.53 -23.63
N ALA A 57 -13.76 -0.81 -22.58
CA ALA A 57 -12.39 -0.33 -22.41
C ALA A 57 -11.40 -1.07 -23.30
N THR A 58 -11.67 -2.35 -23.62
CA THR A 58 -10.72 -3.22 -24.34
C THR A 58 -11.36 -3.86 -25.59
N PRO A 59 -10.88 -3.54 -26.80
CA PRO A 59 -11.43 -4.09 -28.05
C PRO A 59 -11.16 -5.59 -28.23
N GLN A 60 -10.13 -6.15 -27.57
CA GLN A 60 -9.78 -7.58 -27.62
C GLN A 60 -10.83 -8.51 -26.98
N GLY A 61 -11.77 -7.97 -26.21
CA GLY A 61 -12.76 -8.77 -25.48
C GLY A 61 -12.21 -9.43 -24.22
N LEU A 62 -12.96 -10.41 -23.70
CA LEU A 62 -12.62 -11.16 -22.48
C LEU A 62 -12.10 -12.55 -22.83
N GLU A 63 -10.94 -12.90 -22.28
CA GLU A 63 -10.44 -14.29 -22.25
C GLU A 63 -11.13 -15.07 -21.13
N VAL A 64 -11.29 -14.43 -19.96
CA VAL A 64 -11.99 -15.01 -18.81
C VAL A 64 -13.20 -14.15 -18.49
N ASP A 65 -14.37 -14.78 -18.46
CA ASP A 65 -15.61 -14.18 -17.96
C ASP A 65 -16.29 -15.17 -17.00
N SER A 66 -16.06 -15.01 -15.70
CA SER A 66 -16.61 -15.86 -14.66
C SER A 66 -17.42 -15.05 -13.63
N ALA A 67 -17.98 -15.75 -12.64
CA ALA A 67 -18.68 -15.09 -11.53
C ALA A 67 -17.77 -14.25 -10.64
N GLU A 68 -16.46 -14.48 -10.68
CA GLU A 68 -15.49 -13.88 -9.75
C GLU A 68 -14.30 -13.21 -10.44
N ARG A 69 -14.10 -13.44 -11.73
CA ARG A 69 -12.97 -12.92 -12.48
C ARG A 69 -13.38 -12.53 -13.89
N LEU A 70 -12.99 -11.32 -14.29
CA LEU A 70 -12.95 -10.86 -15.67
C LEU A 70 -11.49 -10.66 -16.05
N GLN A 71 -11.08 -11.14 -17.21
CA GLN A 71 -9.74 -10.94 -17.72
C GLN A 71 -9.79 -10.72 -19.22
N THR A 72 -9.10 -9.69 -19.69
CA THR A 72 -8.98 -9.42 -21.13
C THR A 72 -7.96 -10.34 -21.76
N SER A 73 -8.16 -10.66 -23.04
CA SER A 73 -7.12 -11.35 -23.81
C SER A 73 -5.87 -10.48 -23.93
N PRO A 74 -4.68 -11.09 -23.97
CA PRO A 74 -3.47 -10.35 -24.28
C PRO A 74 -3.55 -9.71 -25.67
N ALA A 75 -2.77 -8.65 -25.88
CA ALA A 75 -2.65 -7.99 -27.16
C ALA A 75 -1.89 -8.86 -28.18
N ASP A 76 -2.53 -9.21 -29.30
CA ASP A 76 -1.92 -10.02 -30.35
C ASP A 76 -0.94 -9.24 -31.27
N ASP A 77 -0.91 -7.91 -31.18
CA ASP A 77 -0.20 -7.05 -32.15
C ASP A 77 0.70 -6.02 -31.44
N GLU A 78 1.98 -5.96 -31.83
CA GLU A 78 3.00 -5.02 -31.34
C GLU A 78 2.69 -3.55 -31.72
N SER A 79 1.64 -3.31 -32.50
CA SER A 79 1.41 -2.03 -33.18
C SER A 79 0.56 -1.00 -32.43
N TYR A 80 0.07 -1.27 -31.21
CA TYR A 80 -0.87 -0.35 -30.57
C TYR A 80 -0.70 -0.05 -29.07
N LEU A 81 -0.95 1.23 -28.79
CA LEU A 81 -1.06 1.96 -27.52
C LEU A 81 -2.12 1.43 -26.50
N TRP A 82 -2.65 0.21 -26.66
CA TRP A 82 -3.68 -0.37 -25.78
C TRP A 82 -3.17 -1.53 -24.89
N GLU A 83 -1.87 -1.49 -24.56
CA GLU A 83 -1.07 -2.46 -23.79
C GLU A 83 -1.54 -2.77 -22.34
N THR A 84 -2.76 -2.46 -21.94
CA THR A 84 -3.20 -2.71 -20.57
C THR A 84 -4.05 -3.97 -20.50
N ASP A 85 -3.41 -5.07 -20.11
CA ASP A 85 -4.13 -6.26 -19.65
C ASP A 85 -4.93 -5.89 -18.41
N ILE A 86 -6.26 -6.04 -18.50
CA ILE A 86 -7.18 -5.73 -17.40
C ILE A 86 -7.63 -7.03 -16.77
N THR A 87 -7.43 -7.12 -15.46
CA THR A 87 -8.06 -8.12 -14.62
C THR A 87 -9.03 -7.42 -13.67
N VAL A 88 -10.26 -7.91 -13.56
CA VAL A 88 -11.19 -7.47 -12.52
C VAL A 88 -11.58 -8.68 -11.68
N SER A 89 -11.47 -8.57 -10.36
CA SER A 89 -11.77 -9.64 -9.42
C SER A 89 -12.88 -9.22 -8.45
N LYS A 90 -13.79 -10.15 -8.15
CA LYS A 90 -14.78 -10.04 -7.07
C LYS A 90 -14.18 -10.70 -5.82
N VAL A 91 -13.59 -9.90 -4.95
CA VAL A 91 -12.83 -10.38 -3.78
C VAL A 91 -13.73 -10.35 -2.54
N PRO A 92 -13.96 -11.47 -1.85
CA PRO A 92 -14.74 -11.48 -0.61
C PRO A 92 -14.03 -10.67 0.48
N VAL A 93 -14.81 -9.91 1.24
CA VAL A 93 -14.39 -9.16 2.43
C VAL A 93 -15.34 -9.45 3.60
N ALA A 94 -14.97 -9.06 4.82
CA ALA A 94 -15.70 -9.44 6.03
C ALA A 94 -17.19 -9.04 6.03
N GLY A 95 -18.03 -9.96 6.49
CA GLY A 95 -19.48 -9.75 6.68
C GLY A 95 -20.30 -9.84 5.40
N ASP A 96 -20.03 -10.87 4.57
CA ASP A 96 -20.73 -11.16 3.31
C ASP A 96 -20.69 -10.03 2.28
N LYS A 97 -19.57 -9.30 2.28
CA LYS A 97 -19.33 -8.18 1.36
C LYS A 97 -18.31 -8.58 0.30
N TYR A 98 -18.29 -7.87 -0.81
CA TYR A 98 -17.28 -8.06 -1.85
C TYR A 98 -16.68 -6.73 -2.30
N GLN A 99 -15.39 -6.74 -2.60
CA GLN A 99 -14.68 -5.68 -3.31
C GLN A 99 -14.59 -6.03 -4.79
N ILE A 100 -14.87 -5.06 -5.68
CA ILE A 100 -14.62 -5.23 -7.12
C ILE A 100 -13.32 -4.52 -7.45
N VAL A 101 -12.25 -5.30 -7.54
CA VAL A 101 -10.86 -4.80 -7.69
C VAL A 101 -10.45 -4.92 -9.14
N MET A 102 -10.07 -3.81 -9.75
CA MET A 102 -9.42 -3.82 -11.06
C MET A 102 -7.90 -3.77 -10.88
N GLU A 103 -7.20 -4.62 -11.59
CA GLU A 103 -5.76 -4.61 -11.81
C GLU A 103 -5.50 -4.35 -13.29
N ALA A 104 -4.55 -3.47 -13.56
CA ALA A 104 -4.06 -3.15 -14.89
C ALA A 104 -2.57 -3.46 -14.90
N TRP A 105 -2.12 -4.24 -15.88
CA TRP A 105 -0.70 -4.55 -15.99
C TRP A 105 0.07 -3.36 -16.57
N CYS A 106 1.26 -3.13 -16.04
CA CYS A 106 2.18 -2.07 -16.41
C CYS A 106 3.43 -2.72 -17.01
N ASN A 107 3.68 -2.52 -18.32
CA ASN A 107 4.92 -2.94 -18.96
C ASN A 107 6.02 -1.90 -18.70
N THR A 108 7.28 -2.32 -18.62
CA THR A 108 8.41 -1.63 -17.99
C THR A 108 8.91 -0.32 -18.66
N THR A 109 8.16 0.27 -19.59
CA THR A 109 8.48 1.57 -20.19
C THR A 109 8.05 2.72 -19.28
N ILE A 110 9.03 3.58 -18.95
CA ILE A 110 9.11 4.69 -17.96
C ILE A 110 7.86 5.60 -17.74
N ASN A 111 6.78 5.50 -18.54
CA ASN A 111 5.53 6.28 -18.40
C ASN A 111 4.23 5.44 -18.31
N SER A 112 4.28 4.14 -18.52
CA SER A 112 3.23 3.16 -18.15
C SER A 112 3.52 2.81 -16.71
N CYS A 113 3.03 3.49 -15.69
CA CYS A 113 2.16 2.89 -14.68
C CYS A 113 1.13 3.96 -14.26
N GLU A 114 1.31 5.21 -14.70
CA GLU A 114 0.41 6.33 -14.45
C GLU A 114 -0.86 6.19 -15.30
N ALA A 115 -0.74 5.69 -16.53
CA ALA A 115 -1.87 5.46 -17.42
C ALA A 115 -2.82 4.39 -16.85
N GLU A 116 -2.24 3.30 -16.34
CA GLU A 116 -2.86 2.18 -15.66
C GLU A 116 -3.57 2.66 -14.40
N ARG A 117 -2.88 3.43 -13.56
CA ARG A 117 -3.46 4.09 -12.38
C ARG A 117 -4.62 5.01 -12.74
N ARG A 118 -4.52 5.80 -13.81
CA ARG A 118 -5.63 6.64 -14.31
C ARG A 118 -6.80 5.77 -14.76
N LEU A 119 -6.53 4.64 -15.41
CA LEU A 119 -7.54 3.70 -15.86
C LEU A 119 -8.28 3.06 -14.67
N MET A 120 -7.55 2.56 -13.67
CA MET A 120 -8.12 2.00 -12.46
C MET A 120 -8.94 3.05 -11.68
N ARG A 121 -8.44 4.30 -11.56
CA ARG A 121 -9.20 5.40 -10.93
C ARG A 121 -10.51 5.70 -11.66
N ARG A 122 -10.48 5.65 -12.99
CA ARG A 122 -11.68 5.86 -13.82
C ARG A 122 -12.68 4.72 -13.63
N PHE A 123 -12.21 3.46 -13.65
CA PHE A 123 -13.03 2.29 -13.35
C PHE A 123 -13.72 2.45 -11.99
N ASN A 124 -12.93 2.71 -10.94
CA ASN A 124 -13.42 2.92 -9.58
C ASN A 124 -14.49 4.02 -9.50
N LYS A 125 -14.25 5.17 -10.15
CA LYS A 125 -15.21 6.27 -10.24
C LYS A 125 -16.51 5.85 -10.92
N ASP A 126 -16.44 5.11 -12.01
CA ASP A 126 -17.60 4.67 -12.78
C ASP A 126 -18.41 3.62 -11.99
N MET A 127 -17.73 2.71 -11.27
CA MET A 127 -18.38 1.70 -10.42
C MET A 127 -19.04 2.31 -9.18
N ALA A 128 -18.52 3.43 -8.66
CA ALA A 128 -19.08 4.13 -7.52
C ALA A 128 -20.55 4.57 -7.74
N ALA A 129 -21.00 4.70 -8.99
CA ALA A 129 -22.39 5.02 -9.32
C ALA A 129 -23.38 3.86 -9.03
N TYR A 130 -22.87 2.63 -8.86
CA TYR A 130 -23.66 1.41 -8.68
C TYR A 130 -23.69 0.92 -7.23
N VAL A 131 -22.91 1.53 -6.34
CA VAL A 131 -22.90 1.24 -4.90
C VAL A 131 -23.71 2.29 -4.13
N SER A 132 -24.28 1.89 -2.99
CA SER A 132 -25.09 2.80 -2.18
C SER A 132 -24.25 3.98 -1.62
N PRO A 133 -24.71 5.25 -1.75
CA PRO A 133 -23.95 6.41 -1.30
C PRO A 133 -23.57 6.40 0.20
N ARG A 134 -24.36 5.71 1.03
CA ARG A 134 -24.08 5.55 2.48
C ARG A 134 -22.84 4.69 2.73
N GLN A 135 -22.53 3.73 1.86
CA GLN A 135 -21.34 2.89 1.99
C GLN A 135 -20.09 3.60 1.50
N SER A 136 -20.18 4.34 0.38
CA SER A 136 -19.09 5.23 -0.06
C SER A 136 -18.71 6.21 1.05
N GLN A 137 -19.67 6.74 1.81
CA GLN A 137 -19.41 7.62 2.95
C GLN A 137 -18.89 6.91 4.21
N ALA A 138 -19.28 5.66 4.49
CA ALA A 138 -18.75 4.89 5.62
C ALA A 138 -17.28 4.53 5.39
N ILE A 139 -16.94 4.19 4.15
CA ILE A 139 -15.59 3.96 3.67
C ILE A 139 -14.81 5.28 3.74
N LEU A 140 -15.29 6.38 3.13
CA LEU A 140 -14.67 7.72 3.23
C LEU A 140 -14.49 8.24 4.66
N ARG A 141 -15.34 7.84 5.62
CA ARG A 141 -15.19 8.21 7.05
C ARG A 141 -14.01 7.53 7.74
N VAL A 142 -13.71 6.28 7.40
CA VAL A 142 -12.48 5.59 7.86
C VAL A 142 -11.23 6.32 7.36
N PHE A 143 -11.35 7.10 6.29
CA PHE A 143 -10.21 7.66 5.59
C PHE A 143 -9.84 9.11 5.95
N ASN A 144 -10.74 9.89 6.53
CA ASN A 144 -10.33 11.06 7.33
C ASN A 144 -9.47 10.65 8.55
N GLU A 145 -9.45 9.35 8.89
CA GLU A 145 -8.58 8.76 9.92
C GLU A 145 -7.22 8.32 9.33
N GLY A 146 -7.01 8.51 8.01
CA GLY A 146 -5.75 8.25 7.33
C GLY A 146 -4.63 9.17 7.82
N ASP A 147 -4.94 10.44 8.09
CA ASP A 147 -4.01 11.41 8.70
C ASP A 147 -3.56 10.94 10.10
N ASP A 148 -4.46 10.31 10.87
CA ASP A 148 -4.13 9.76 12.19
C ASP A 148 -3.23 8.51 12.06
N MET A 149 -3.45 7.66 11.04
CA MET A 149 -2.59 6.51 10.77
C MET A 149 -1.21 6.93 10.24
N ASP A 150 -1.14 7.96 9.38
CA ASP A 150 0.13 8.52 8.91
C ASP A 150 0.91 9.12 10.08
N THR A 151 0.23 9.77 11.02
CA THR A 151 0.83 10.24 12.28
C THR A 151 1.34 9.09 13.13
N LEU A 152 0.58 7.99 13.26
CA LEU A 152 0.99 6.78 13.99
C LEU A 152 2.26 6.17 13.38
N PHE A 153 2.25 5.86 12.08
CA PHE A 153 3.37 5.18 11.45
C PHE A 153 4.58 6.09 11.21
N GLY A 154 4.37 7.39 11.02
CA GLY A 154 5.45 8.38 11.06
C GLY A 154 6.10 8.45 12.44
N SER A 155 5.32 8.47 13.52
CA SER A 155 5.85 8.39 14.90
C SER A 155 6.55 7.06 15.18
N TYR A 156 6.06 5.98 14.58
CA TYR A 156 6.67 4.66 14.65
C TYR A 156 8.06 4.63 14.03
N ALA A 157 8.19 5.09 12.78
CA ALA A 157 9.49 5.21 12.11
C ALA A 157 10.44 6.15 12.86
N ALA A 158 9.94 7.31 13.31
CA ALA A 158 10.75 8.29 14.03
C ALA A 158 11.28 7.76 15.38
N SER A 159 10.45 7.05 16.14
CA SER A 159 10.87 6.47 17.42
C SER A 159 11.90 5.35 17.26
N LEU A 160 11.77 4.50 16.23
CA LEU A 160 12.79 3.51 15.89
C LEU A 160 14.12 4.17 15.48
N THR A 161 14.04 5.18 14.61
CA THR A 161 15.19 5.96 14.13
C THR A 161 15.92 6.64 15.28
N ALA A 162 15.20 7.27 16.20
CA ALA A 162 15.77 7.91 17.38
C ALA A 162 16.24 6.91 18.45
N GLY A 163 15.84 5.63 18.36
CA GLY A 163 16.08 4.63 19.39
C GLY A 163 15.28 4.87 20.67
N ASP A 164 14.20 5.65 20.62
CA ASP A 164 13.31 5.93 21.76
C ASP A 164 12.27 4.82 21.91
N LEU A 165 12.71 3.70 22.48
CA LEU A 165 11.90 2.49 22.62
C LEU A 165 10.69 2.68 23.54
N ARG A 166 10.77 3.62 24.50
CA ARG A 166 9.66 3.89 25.41
C ARG A 166 8.53 4.61 24.69
N ARG A 167 8.85 5.66 23.93
CA ARG A 167 7.89 6.32 23.06
C ARG A 167 7.32 5.34 22.02
N HIS A 168 8.14 4.40 21.57
CA HIS A 168 7.67 3.35 20.67
C HIS A 168 6.64 2.43 21.33
N ALA A 169 6.91 1.98 22.57
CA ALA A 169 5.99 1.14 23.32
C ALA A 169 4.63 1.82 23.54
N ASP A 170 4.59 3.14 23.71
CA ASP A 170 3.34 3.89 23.89
C ASP A 170 2.39 3.80 22.69
N MET A 171 2.84 3.40 21.51
CA MET A 171 1.97 3.22 20.34
C MET A 171 1.14 1.94 20.38
N TYR A 172 1.44 1.02 21.29
CA TYR A 172 0.71 -0.24 21.43
C TYR A 172 -0.51 -0.09 22.33
N TYR A 173 -1.56 -0.84 22.00
CA TYR A 173 -2.69 -1.08 22.88
C TYR A 173 -2.43 -2.40 23.60
N LEU A 174 -2.29 -2.33 24.93
CA LEU A 174 -1.87 -3.47 25.75
C LEU A 174 -3.09 -4.20 26.36
N PRO A 175 -3.05 -5.55 26.45
CA PRO A 175 -1.98 -6.42 25.94
C PRO A 175 -1.95 -6.46 24.41
N SER A 176 -0.76 -6.57 23.83
CA SER A 176 -0.53 -6.66 22.39
C SER A 176 0.06 -8.02 22.01
N THR A 177 -0.16 -8.46 20.77
CA THR A 177 0.47 -9.68 20.23
C THR A 177 1.41 -9.33 19.08
N ILE A 178 2.63 -9.85 19.13
CA ILE A 178 3.58 -9.78 18.01
C ILE A 178 3.86 -11.18 17.49
N VAL A 179 3.75 -11.34 16.18
CA VAL A 179 4.06 -12.56 15.43
C VAL A 179 5.27 -12.28 14.54
N SER A 180 6.29 -13.13 14.61
CA SER A 180 7.51 -13.05 13.78
C SER A 180 7.96 -14.48 13.45
N GLY A 181 7.69 -14.91 12.21
CA GLY A 181 7.77 -16.32 11.83
C GLY A 181 6.94 -17.20 12.77
N ASP A 182 7.55 -18.28 13.28
CA ASP A 182 6.91 -19.19 14.25
C ASP A 182 6.83 -18.64 15.68
N ASN A 183 7.42 -17.46 15.94
CA ASN A 183 7.44 -16.88 17.27
C ASN A 183 6.22 -15.98 17.49
N ILE A 184 5.34 -16.40 18.39
CA ILE A 184 4.22 -15.59 18.88
C ILE A 184 4.55 -15.13 20.28
N ARG A 185 4.54 -13.81 20.50
CA ARG A 185 4.77 -13.20 21.82
C ARG A 185 3.61 -12.32 22.20
N GLN A 186 3.12 -12.50 23.42
CA GLN A 186 2.15 -11.60 24.04
C GLN A 186 2.89 -10.62 24.95
N LEU A 187 2.62 -9.34 24.77
CA LEU A 187 3.25 -8.24 25.50
C LEU A 187 2.19 -7.64 26.42
N GLY A 188 2.33 -7.87 27.72
CA GLY A 188 1.32 -7.50 28.72
C GLY A 188 1.40 -6.05 29.16
N ASN A 189 2.60 -5.47 29.12
CA ASN A 189 2.86 -4.10 29.58
C ASN A 189 3.91 -3.39 28.69
N SER A 190 4.15 -2.10 28.92
CA SER A 190 5.11 -1.31 28.13
C SER A 190 6.57 -1.76 28.31
N ASP A 191 6.95 -2.32 29.47
CA ASP A 191 8.30 -2.84 29.69
C ASP A 191 8.54 -4.10 28.84
N ASP A 192 7.54 -4.97 28.71
CA ASP A 192 7.60 -6.15 27.83
C ASP A 192 7.83 -5.72 26.36
N VAL A 193 7.16 -4.65 25.92
CA VAL A 193 7.35 -4.09 24.57
C VAL A 193 8.75 -3.54 24.41
N VAL A 194 9.25 -2.75 25.37
CA VAL A 194 10.62 -2.22 25.32
C VAL A 194 11.63 -3.35 25.23
N ALA A 195 11.52 -4.38 26.08
CA ALA A 195 12.42 -5.54 26.05
C ALA A 195 12.40 -6.27 24.70
N PHE A 196 11.21 -6.46 24.11
CA PHE A 196 11.10 -7.04 22.76
C PHE A 196 11.79 -6.17 21.68
N LEU A 197 11.64 -4.85 21.77
CA LEU A 197 12.26 -3.91 20.83
C LEU A 197 13.77 -3.85 21.01
N GLU A 198 14.28 -3.94 22.23
CA GLU A 198 15.72 -4.04 22.52
C GLU A 198 16.32 -5.29 21.88
N GLU A 199 15.68 -6.45 22.03
CA GLU A 199 16.11 -7.70 21.39
C GLU A 199 16.09 -7.59 19.86
N THR A 200 15.03 -6.99 19.31
CA THR A 200 14.90 -6.78 17.86
C THR A 200 15.99 -5.83 17.37
N ARG A 201 16.24 -4.73 18.07
CA ARG A 201 17.30 -3.77 17.73
C ARG A 201 18.69 -4.40 17.86
N ALA A 202 18.94 -5.23 18.86
CA ALA A 202 20.21 -5.94 19.01
C ALA A 202 20.48 -6.86 17.81
N ARG A 203 19.44 -7.50 17.25
CA ARG A 203 19.55 -8.29 16.01
C ARG A 203 19.85 -7.41 14.79
N LEU A 204 19.29 -6.20 14.73
CA LEU A 204 19.52 -5.24 13.64
C LEU A 204 20.78 -4.39 13.80
N ALA A 205 21.42 -4.38 14.98
CA ALA A 205 22.59 -3.54 15.25
C ALA A 205 23.80 -3.89 14.37
N GLY A 206 23.82 -5.10 13.79
CA GLY A 206 24.81 -5.47 12.77
C GLY A 206 24.74 -4.64 11.49
N ASP A 207 23.59 -4.01 11.20
CA ASP A 207 23.29 -3.42 9.90
C ASP A 207 23.56 -1.91 9.84
N ASN A 208 24.04 -1.27 10.93
CA ASN A 208 24.27 0.18 10.99
C ASN A 208 23.08 1.05 10.53
N ILE A 209 21.85 0.62 10.85
CA ILE A 209 20.64 1.35 10.46
C ILE A 209 20.58 2.71 11.16
N THR A 210 20.46 3.78 10.37
CA THR A 210 20.37 5.16 10.84
C THR A 210 19.01 5.79 10.60
N ARG A 211 18.20 5.21 9.72
CA ARG A 211 16.87 5.73 9.36
C ARG A 211 15.93 4.59 8.98
N VAL A 212 14.70 4.69 9.44
CA VAL A 212 13.60 3.79 9.09
C VAL A 212 12.46 4.61 8.51
N GLU A 213 11.91 4.18 7.39
CA GLU A 213 10.77 4.84 6.74
C GLU A 213 9.64 3.85 6.47
N ALA A 214 8.41 4.30 6.64
CA ALA A 214 7.23 3.57 6.19
C ALA A 214 7.05 3.80 4.69
N GLN A 215 7.13 2.74 3.90
CA GLN A 215 6.83 2.72 2.48
C GLN A 215 5.58 1.87 2.22
N GLN A 216 4.94 2.11 1.06
CA GLN A 216 3.85 1.30 0.50
C GLN A 216 2.84 0.78 1.56
N ARG A 217 1.90 1.65 1.94
CA ARG A 217 0.81 1.29 2.86
C ARG A 217 -0.37 0.74 2.09
N GLN A 218 -0.85 -0.43 2.49
CA GLN A 218 -2.08 -1.04 1.98
C GLN A 218 -3.06 -1.27 3.13
N LEU A 219 -4.25 -0.67 3.06
CA LEU A 219 -5.33 -0.98 3.97
C LEU A 219 -6.00 -2.28 3.52
N LEU A 220 -5.86 -3.34 4.31
CA LEU A 220 -6.44 -4.65 4.02
C LEU A 220 -7.91 -4.73 4.46
N SER A 221 -8.23 -4.16 5.62
CA SER A 221 -9.60 -4.15 6.15
C SER A 221 -9.79 -3.00 7.14
N SER A 222 -11.02 -2.56 7.33
CA SER A 222 -11.34 -1.55 8.34
C SER A 222 -12.78 -1.64 8.84
N SER A 223 -12.96 -1.15 10.07
CA SER A 223 -14.24 -0.88 10.71
C SER A 223 -14.17 0.50 11.38
N LYS A 224 -15.25 0.89 12.09
CA LYS A 224 -15.31 2.15 12.82
C LYS A 224 -14.16 2.32 13.84
N ASN A 225 -13.71 1.24 14.47
CA ASN A 225 -12.75 1.29 15.56
C ASN A 225 -11.53 0.39 15.34
N THR A 226 -11.45 -0.34 14.22
CA THR A 226 -10.34 -1.26 13.95
C THR A 226 -9.89 -1.13 12.50
N ALA A 227 -8.61 -1.41 12.24
CA ALA A 227 -8.08 -1.48 10.90
C ALA A 227 -7.02 -2.57 10.80
N ILE A 228 -6.88 -3.16 9.62
CA ILE A 228 -5.77 -4.07 9.29
C ILE A 228 -4.99 -3.41 8.17
N VAL A 229 -3.73 -3.12 8.42
CA VAL A 229 -2.85 -2.37 7.51
C VAL A 229 -1.61 -3.19 7.24
N GLN A 230 -1.28 -3.42 5.97
CA GLN A 230 0.03 -3.90 5.56
C GLN A 230 0.92 -2.70 5.23
N LEU A 231 2.16 -2.75 5.68
CA LEU A 231 3.19 -1.74 5.44
C LEU A 231 4.47 -2.40 4.98
N GLN A 232 5.21 -1.74 4.11
CA GLN A 232 6.58 -2.09 3.78
C GLN A 232 7.52 -1.11 4.45
N TRP A 233 8.31 -1.56 5.41
CA TRP A 233 9.34 -0.74 6.05
C TRP A 233 10.60 -0.76 5.20
N ALA A 234 11.24 0.40 5.06
CA ALA A 234 12.55 0.55 4.44
C ALA A 234 13.57 0.97 5.49
N PHE A 235 14.73 0.30 5.49
CA PHE A 235 15.80 0.51 6.45
C PHE A 235 17.03 1.03 5.72
N TYR A 236 17.58 2.14 6.19
CA TYR A 236 18.69 2.86 5.55
C TYR A 236 19.91 2.91 6.45
N GLY A 237 21.09 2.79 5.84
CA GLY A 237 22.37 3.03 6.48
C GLY A 237 22.77 4.51 6.52
N ALA A 238 23.91 4.81 7.14
CA ALA A 238 24.38 6.18 7.37
C ALA A 238 24.68 7.01 6.11
N ALA A 239 24.98 6.36 4.98
CA ALA A 239 25.44 7.01 3.75
C ALA A 239 24.62 6.65 2.50
N ASP A 240 23.55 5.88 2.68
CA ASP A 240 22.80 5.28 1.56
C ASP A 240 21.47 6.02 1.35
N ASP A 241 21.26 6.52 0.13
CA ASP A 241 19.96 7.02 -0.32
C ASP A 241 19.02 5.88 -0.74
N GLU A 242 19.55 4.68 -0.89
CA GLU A 242 18.80 3.45 -1.17
C GLU A 242 18.61 2.62 0.11
N PRO A 243 17.45 1.97 0.29
CA PRO A 243 17.23 1.12 1.44
C PRO A 243 18.13 -0.12 1.35
N GLN A 244 18.80 -0.46 2.45
CA GLN A 244 19.63 -1.66 2.56
C GLN A 244 18.78 -2.94 2.48
N TYR A 245 17.59 -2.88 3.06
CA TYR A 245 16.55 -3.89 2.89
C TYR A 245 15.16 -3.32 3.20
N THR A 246 14.14 -4.08 2.81
CA THR A 246 12.74 -3.75 3.08
C THR A 246 12.05 -4.92 3.74
N ARG A 247 11.14 -4.66 4.70
CA ARG A 247 10.33 -5.70 5.35
C ARG A 247 8.86 -5.40 5.30
N LYS A 248 8.04 -6.40 5.00
CA LYS A 248 6.58 -6.26 5.10
C LYS A 248 6.10 -6.60 6.51
N ALA A 249 5.14 -5.83 7.00
CA ALA A 249 4.48 -6.10 8.27
C ALA A 249 2.98 -5.80 8.17
N THR A 250 2.17 -6.63 8.82
CA THR A 250 0.73 -6.43 8.92
C THR A 250 0.37 -6.04 10.34
N TYR A 251 -0.34 -4.93 10.50
CA TYR A 251 -0.74 -4.36 11.77
C TYR A 251 -2.24 -4.44 11.92
N THR A 252 -2.70 -4.95 13.06
CA THR A 252 -4.08 -4.75 13.50
C THR A 252 -4.10 -3.55 14.44
N LEU A 253 -4.86 -2.53 14.06
CA LEU A 253 -4.99 -1.27 14.78
C LEU A 253 -6.34 -1.20 15.48
N ILE A 254 -6.37 -0.49 16.60
CA ILE A 254 -7.59 -0.11 17.32
C ILE A 254 -7.61 1.40 17.56
N LYS A 255 -8.77 2.02 17.37
CA LYS A 255 -8.97 3.45 17.60
C LYS A 255 -9.28 3.72 19.06
N ILE A 256 -8.44 4.51 19.72
CA ILE A 256 -8.58 4.91 21.11
C ILE A 256 -8.65 6.45 21.18
N GLY A 257 -9.84 6.96 21.50
CA GLY A 257 -10.10 8.40 21.48
C GLY A 257 -9.95 8.96 20.05
N LYS A 258 -8.98 9.87 19.87
CA LYS A 258 -8.69 10.49 18.58
C LYS A 258 -7.56 9.83 17.79
N GLY A 259 -6.87 8.83 18.36
CA GLY A 259 -5.69 8.22 17.73
C GLY A 259 -5.83 6.72 17.53
N TRP A 260 -4.91 6.17 16.74
CA TRP A 260 -4.76 4.73 16.55
C TRP A 260 -3.68 4.16 17.46
N LYS A 261 -3.87 2.90 17.86
CA LYS A 261 -2.89 2.10 18.61
C LYS A 261 -2.74 0.74 17.96
N ILE A 262 -1.56 0.13 18.09
CA ILE A 262 -1.25 -1.19 17.55
C ILE A 262 -1.73 -2.25 18.56
N MET A 263 -2.72 -3.04 18.17
CA MET A 263 -3.24 -4.16 18.95
C MET A 263 -2.47 -5.46 18.64
N SER A 264 -2.03 -5.63 17.40
CA SER A 264 -1.11 -6.69 17.03
C SER A 264 -0.26 -6.31 15.81
N ALA A 265 0.91 -6.96 15.70
CA ALA A 265 1.80 -6.84 14.56
C ALA A 265 2.26 -8.22 14.11
N SER A 266 2.21 -8.49 12.81
CA SER A 266 2.77 -9.68 12.17
C SER A 266 3.88 -9.23 11.24
N LEU A 267 5.12 -9.55 11.60
CA LEU A 267 6.31 -9.24 10.82
C LEU A 267 6.51 -10.37 9.81
N GLY A 268 6.58 -10.04 8.52
CA GLY A 268 6.89 -11.02 7.48
C GLY A 268 8.31 -11.53 7.62
N ASP A 269 8.51 -12.80 7.25
CA ASP A 269 9.84 -13.33 7.01
C ASP A 269 10.26 -12.91 5.59
N ASP A 270 11.46 -12.36 5.47
CA ASP A 270 12.06 -12.00 4.18
C ASP A 270 12.49 -13.25 3.40
#